data_AF-A0A7Y5SAF5-F1
#
_entry.id   AF-A0A7Y5SAF5-F1
#
_cell.length_a   1.000
_cell.length_b   1.000
_cell.length_c   1.000
_cell.angle_alpha   90.00
_cell.angle_beta   90.00
_cell.angle_gamma   90.00
#
_symmetry.space_group_name_H-M   'P 1'
#
loop_
_entity.id
_entity.type
_entity.pdbx_description
1 polymer ?
#
loop_
_entity_poly.entity_id
_entity_poly.type
_entity_poly.pdbx_seq_one_letter_code
_entity_poly.pdbx_strand_id
1 'polypeptide(L)'
;MSRCAVDTSLKRHLIGDFQFPLGVYPVEDMEPKPGYTMVFEPADADADAEFEEWPDRYVFDIVMSHQRLEPFCRQLFSLFKGRVFPILDVLGRDDFREIDPYIAYDLIGMDRFLECLRRYRDFFYEDGLCGFGVMTEEPFFYAFVDEHKIVTIRAEPHMKERIEALLRSFDLEPREDPAGADATAHEHRGVLNSADESLLTFDQIVEDLRDEWRLLLNIDPTNNVDDEGKDLGNTIWHCVARFMGDEGRRRYAEVIVAAGALEEAERMAMDAAEALPKAPPPDDADLILVAIDRVAPDRVGELQIPKGESADPEPSRIISSRWLE
;
A
#
# COMPACT_ATOMS: atom_id res chain seq x y z
N MET A 1 -9.23 -9.12 -19.60
CA MET A 1 -8.57 -8.27 -18.60
C MET A 1 -8.68 -8.99 -17.28
N SER A 2 -7.56 -9.27 -16.61
CA SER A 2 -7.57 -9.88 -15.28
C SER A 2 -8.25 -8.95 -14.29
N ARG A 3 -9.02 -9.49 -13.34
CA ARG A 3 -9.86 -8.73 -12.41
C ARG A 3 -9.80 -9.34 -11.03
N CYS A 4 -10.20 -8.59 -10.02
CA CYS A 4 -10.46 -9.09 -8.68
C CYS A 4 -11.96 -9.04 -8.39
N ALA A 5 -12.39 -9.76 -7.35
CA ALA A 5 -13.74 -9.65 -6.81
C ALA A 5 -13.70 -9.95 -5.32
N VAL A 6 -14.60 -9.33 -4.55
CA VAL A 6 -14.78 -9.66 -3.14
C VAL A 6 -15.29 -11.10 -2.95
N ASP A 7 -14.93 -11.72 -1.83
CA ASP A 7 -15.57 -12.93 -1.35
C ASP A 7 -17.01 -12.59 -0.90
N THR A 8 -17.97 -13.05 -1.70
CA THR A 8 -19.40 -12.87 -1.46
C THR A 8 -19.93 -13.56 -0.19
N SER A 9 -19.13 -14.41 0.46
CA SER A 9 -19.46 -15.02 1.75
C SER A 9 -19.35 -14.03 2.93
N LEU A 10 -18.56 -12.97 2.76
CA LEU A 10 -18.32 -11.95 3.78
C LEU A 10 -19.57 -11.09 4.01
N LYS A 11 -19.74 -10.68 5.27
CA LYS A 11 -20.86 -9.82 5.69
C LYS A 11 -20.33 -8.45 6.09
N ARG A 12 -20.96 -7.42 5.54
CA ARG A 12 -20.68 -6.04 5.88
C ARG A 12 -21.15 -5.71 7.29
N HIS A 13 -20.30 -5.03 8.05
CA HIS A 13 -20.67 -4.50 9.36
C HIS A 13 -21.49 -3.22 9.19
N LEU A 14 -22.61 -3.13 9.91
CA LEU A 14 -23.57 -2.04 9.82
C LEU A 14 -23.85 -1.49 11.22
N ILE A 15 -23.80 -0.17 11.37
CA ILE A 15 -24.27 0.53 12.57
C ILE A 15 -25.26 1.59 12.12
N GLY A 16 -26.55 1.35 12.38
CA GLY A 16 -27.64 2.13 11.80
C GLY A 16 -27.62 2.07 10.26
N ASP A 17 -27.57 3.24 9.63
CA ASP A 17 -27.45 3.38 8.16
C ASP A 17 -25.99 3.49 7.67
N PHE A 18 -25.03 3.49 8.59
CA PHE A 18 -23.62 3.56 8.26
C PHE A 18 -23.10 2.18 7.87
N GLN A 19 -22.40 2.13 6.74
CA GLN A 19 -21.81 0.91 6.20
C GLN A 19 -20.30 1.02 6.29
N PHE A 20 -19.66 0.07 6.97
CA PHE A 20 -18.21 -0.05 6.95
C PHE A 20 -17.76 -0.79 5.68
N PRO A 21 -16.50 -0.61 5.22
CA PRO A 21 -15.88 -1.49 4.24
C PRO A 21 -15.93 -2.96 4.69
N LEU A 22 -15.81 -3.92 3.77
CA LEU A 22 -15.78 -5.33 4.15
C LEU A 22 -14.51 -5.68 4.95
N GLY A 23 -13.41 -5.02 4.65
CA GLY A 23 -12.07 -5.34 5.14
C GLY A 23 -11.65 -4.59 6.38
N VAL A 24 -12.38 -3.55 6.79
CA VAL A 24 -12.09 -2.80 8.02
C VAL A 24 -13.39 -2.41 8.72
N TYR A 25 -13.48 -2.73 10.01
CA TYR A 25 -14.66 -2.48 10.83
C TYR A 25 -14.30 -2.48 12.33
N PRO A 26 -15.06 -1.73 13.16
CA PRO A 26 -14.85 -1.71 14.61
C PRO A 26 -15.22 -3.06 15.24
N VAL A 27 -14.46 -3.47 16.25
CA VAL A 27 -14.75 -4.63 17.12
C VAL A 27 -15.31 -4.23 18.48
N GLU A 28 -15.21 -2.95 18.82
CA GLU A 28 -15.80 -2.35 20.01
C GLU A 28 -17.01 -1.48 19.67
N ASP A 29 -17.90 -1.28 20.66
CA ASP A 29 -19.08 -0.43 20.52
C ASP A 29 -18.66 1.01 20.19
N MET A 30 -19.20 1.54 19.09
CA MET A 30 -18.94 2.90 18.65
C MET A 30 -20.14 3.47 17.88
N GLU A 31 -20.18 4.80 17.76
CA GLU A 31 -21.18 5.50 16.94
C GLU A 31 -20.47 6.18 15.76
N PRO A 32 -20.68 5.72 14.51
CA PRO A 32 -20.02 6.31 13.37
C PRO A 32 -20.58 7.69 13.10
N LYS A 33 -19.67 8.58 12.75
CA LYS A 33 -19.91 10.02 12.73
C LYS A 33 -19.39 10.58 11.40
N PRO A 34 -20.19 10.50 10.32
CA PRO A 34 -19.83 11.11 9.05
C PRO A 34 -19.59 12.62 9.20
N GLY A 35 -18.71 13.15 8.37
CA GLY A 35 -18.33 14.56 8.34
C GLY A 35 -16.84 14.70 8.08
N TYR A 36 -16.31 15.90 8.28
CA TYR A 36 -14.88 16.15 8.09
C TYR A 36 -14.30 17.14 9.09
N THR A 37 -13.04 16.96 9.44
CA THR A 37 -12.22 18.02 10.06
C THR A 37 -11.59 18.86 8.95
N MET A 38 -11.21 20.11 9.28
CA MET A 38 -10.45 20.94 8.37
C MET A 38 -9.45 21.77 9.16
N VAL A 39 -8.16 21.65 8.81
CA VAL A 39 -7.07 22.39 9.43
C VAL A 39 -6.27 23.12 8.36
N PHE A 40 -5.78 24.32 8.68
CA PHE A 40 -4.82 25.02 7.83
C PHE A 40 -3.41 24.74 8.33
N GLU A 41 -2.54 24.27 7.45
CA GLU A 41 -1.12 24.03 7.71
C GLU A 41 -0.30 25.06 6.92
N PRO A 42 0.50 25.91 7.57
CA PRO A 42 1.38 26.84 6.88
C PRO A 42 2.53 26.09 6.20
N ALA A 43 3.10 26.69 5.16
CA ALA A 43 4.27 26.13 4.47
C ALA A 43 5.44 25.86 5.44
N ASP A 44 6.07 24.72 5.31
CA ASP A 44 7.24 24.28 6.08
C ASP A 44 8.52 24.50 5.27
N ALA A 45 8.93 25.76 5.16
CA ALA A 45 10.24 26.13 4.63
C ALA A 45 11.28 25.98 5.74
N ASP A 46 11.85 24.78 5.92
CA ASP A 46 13.02 24.59 6.78
C ASP A 46 14.29 24.46 5.94
N ALA A 47 15.20 25.42 6.07
CA ALA A 47 16.37 25.58 5.20
C ALA A 47 17.42 24.45 5.31
N ASP A 48 17.26 23.57 6.30
CA ASP A 48 18.13 22.43 6.60
C ASP A 48 17.38 21.07 6.55
N ALA A 49 16.11 21.03 6.11
CA ALA A 49 15.36 19.77 6.00
C ALA A 49 15.71 19.02 4.70
N GLU A 50 16.07 17.74 4.83
CA GLU A 50 16.22 16.79 3.71
C GLU A 50 14.87 16.33 3.12
N PHE A 51 13.75 16.89 3.59
CA PHE A 51 12.38 16.51 3.24
C PHE A 51 11.78 17.47 2.18
N GLU A 52 10.77 16.98 1.45
CA GLU A 52 9.99 17.79 0.50
C GLU A 52 9.32 18.98 1.22
N GLU A 53 9.50 20.19 0.69
CA GLU A 53 8.82 21.40 1.18
C GLU A 53 7.34 21.39 0.75
N TRP A 54 6.43 21.53 1.72
CA TRP A 54 5.00 21.57 1.46
C TRP A 54 4.50 23.02 1.48
N PRO A 55 3.63 23.42 0.54
CA PRO A 55 3.06 24.76 0.53
C PRO A 55 2.00 24.94 1.63
N ASP A 56 1.56 26.20 1.79
CA ASP A 56 0.34 26.53 2.53
C ASP A 56 -0.80 25.65 2.01
N ARG A 57 -1.52 24.99 2.92
CA ARG A 57 -2.54 24.01 2.54
C ARG A 57 -3.65 23.90 3.57
N TYR A 58 -4.81 23.47 3.10
CA TYR A 58 -5.85 22.93 3.94
C TYR A 58 -5.79 21.41 3.92
N VAL A 59 -5.88 20.80 5.10
CA VAL A 59 -6.02 19.37 5.30
C VAL A 59 -7.45 19.08 5.68
N PHE A 60 -8.10 18.16 4.97
CA PHE A 60 -9.43 17.66 5.25
C PHE A 60 -9.35 16.17 5.53
N ASP A 61 -9.79 15.72 6.70
CA ASP A 61 -9.95 14.30 7.01
C ASP A 61 -11.43 13.97 7.05
N ILE A 62 -11.84 13.03 6.21
CA ILE A 62 -13.23 12.86 5.83
C ILE A 62 -13.68 11.44 6.13
N VAL A 63 -14.68 11.34 7.00
CA VAL A 63 -15.37 10.09 7.31
C VAL A 63 -16.70 10.05 6.58
N MET A 64 -16.96 8.95 5.87
CA MET A 64 -18.23 8.70 5.23
C MET A 64 -18.57 7.21 5.18
N SER A 65 -19.86 6.91 5.04
CA SER A 65 -20.33 5.53 4.84
C SER A 65 -19.79 4.98 3.52
N HIS A 66 -19.32 3.73 3.52
CA HIS A 66 -18.65 3.07 2.40
C HIS A 66 -19.41 3.21 1.06
N GLN A 67 -20.75 3.14 1.08
CA GLN A 67 -21.58 3.29 -0.11
C GLN A 67 -21.41 4.65 -0.84
N ARG A 68 -20.90 5.68 -0.16
CA ARG A 68 -20.64 7.02 -0.71
C ARG A 68 -19.19 7.21 -1.16
N LEU A 69 -18.27 6.35 -0.72
CA LEU A 69 -16.83 6.50 -0.91
C LEU A 69 -16.42 6.49 -2.39
N GLU A 70 -16.77 5.45 -3.13
CA GLU A 70 -16.39 5.36 -4.55
C GLU A 70 -16.96 6.52 -5.39
N PRO A 71 -18.26 6.87 -5.31
CA PRO A 71 -18.79 8.05 -5.99
C PRO A 71 -18.09 9.36 -5.60
N PHE A 72 -17.70 9.50 -4.33
CA PHE A 72 -16.93 10.66 -3.85
C PHE A 72 -15.55 10.71 -4.48
N CYS A 73 -14.79 9.62 -4.41
CA CYS A 73 -13.47 9.49 -5.01
C CYS A 73 -13.50 9.77 -6.51
N ARG A 74 -14.51 9.30 -7.25
CA ARG A 74 -14.66 9.61 -8.68
C ARG A 74 -14.78 11.12 -8.95
N GLN A 75 -15.54 11.85 -8.14
CA GLN A 75 -15.67 13.30 -8.29
C GLN A 75 -14.40 14.03 -7.83
N LEU A 76 -13.79 13.59 -6.73
CA LEU A 76 -12.54 14.10 -6.20
C LEU A 76 -11.40 13.95 -7.22
N PHE A 77 -11.23 12.77 -7.78
CA PHE A 77 -10.20 12.48 -8.77
C PHE A 77 -10.41 13.24 -10.08
N SER A 78 -11.64 13.61 -10.42
CA SER A 78 -11.89 14.49 -11.58
C SER A 78 -11.36 15.92 -11.41
N LEU A 79 -10.96 16.32 -10.20
CA LEU A 79 -10.34 17.61 -9.94
C LEU A 79 -8.87 17.65 -10.37
N PHE A 80 -8.20 16.48 -10.42
CA PHE A 80 -6.83 16.34 -10.90
C PHE A 80 -6.76 16.56 -12.41
N LYS A 81 -5.67 17.17 -12.87
CA LYS A 81 -5.47 17.47 -14.30
C LYS A 81 -4.19 16.85 -14.81
N GLY A 82 -4.29 16.14 -15.93
CA GLY A 82 -3.14 15.71 -16.70
C GLY A 82 -2.45 14.50 -16.07
N ARG A 83 -1.29 14.73 -15.47
CA ARG A 83 -0.43 13.68 -14.93
C ARG A 83 -0.25 13.83 -13.43
N VAL A 84 -0.03 12.71 -12.76
CA VAL A 84 -0.07 12.60 -11.31
C VAL A 84 0.97 11.61 -10.80
N PHE A 85 1.28 11.68 -9.51
CA PHE A 85 2.04 10.67 -8.77
C PHE A 85 1.06 9.81 -7.96
N PRO A 86 0.78 8.56 -8.37
CA PRO A 86 -0.01 7.64 -7.58
C PRO A 86 0.74 7.20 -6.33
N ILE A 87 -0.05 6.87 -5.31
CA ILE A 87 0.40 6.39 -4.01
C ILE A 87 -0.41 5.13 -3.70
N LEU A 88 0.25 4.12 -3.17
CA LEU A 88 -0.36 2.88 -2.69
C LEU A 88 0.32 2.51 -1.38
N ASP A 89 -0.45 2.48 -0.30
CA ASP A 89 0.03 1.94 0.96
C ASP A 89 -0.52 0.53 1.11
N VAL A 90 0.33 -0.40 1.54
CA VAL A 90 -0.05 -1.80 1.75
C VAL A 90 0.28 -2.16 3.18
N LEU A 91 -0.66 -2.75 3.92
CA LEU A 91 -0.35 -3.35 5.21
C LEU A 91 0.58 -4.55 4.94
N GLY A 92 1.85 -4.36 5.31
CA GLY A 92 2.95 -5.23 4.95
C GLY A 92 2.95 -6.56 5.70
N ARG A 93 3.87 -7.44 5.33
CA ARG A 93 4.17 -8.67 6.09
C ARG A 93 5.46 -8.57 6.90
N ASP A 94 6.10 -7.40 6.85
CA ASP A 94 7.30 -7.07 7.60
C ASP A 94 7.00 -6.99 9.09
N ASP A 95 7.74 -7.73 9.92
CA ASP A 95 7.48 -7.79 11.36
C ASP A 95 7.91 -6.52 12.13
N PHE A 96 8.60 -5.58 11.45
CA PHE A 96 9.14 -4.36 12.04
C PHE A 96 8.62 -3.08 11.36
N ARG A 97 7.72 -3.23 10.39
CA ARG A 97 7.04 -2.14 9.69
C ARG A 97 5.59 -2.52 9.40
N GLU A 98 4.66 -1.70 9.86
CA GLU A 98 3.23 -1.95 9.63
C GLU A 98 2.79 -1.69 8.18
N ILE A 99 3.28 -0.61 7.57
CA ILE A 99 2.84 -0.14 6.25
C ILE A 99 4.02 -0.10 5.29
N ASP A 100 3.83 -0.66 4.10
CA ASP A 100 4.70 -0.50 2.94
C ASP A 100 4.20 0.65 2.05
N PRO A 101 4.85 1.82 2.08
CA PRO A 101 4.45 2.95 1.24
C PRO A 101 5.05 2.81 -0.15
N TYR A 102 4.22 2.73 -1.18
CA TYR A 102 4.64 2.70 -2.58
C TYR A 102 4.26 4.01 -3.26
N ILE A 103 5.25 4.73 -3.80
CA ILE A 103 5.05 5.99 -4.52
C ILE A 103 5.63 5.93 -5.93
N ALA A 104 4.98 6.60 -6.86
CA ALA A 104 5.60 6.88 -8.16
C ALA A 104 6.51 8.10 -8.07
N TYR A 105 7.74 7.99 -8.56
CA TYR A 105 8.63 9.15 -8.79
C TYR A 105 8.51 9.69 -10.22
N ASP A 106 7.80 8.96 -11.08
CA ASP A 106 7.47 9.35 -12.45
C ASP A 106 5.97 9.64 -12.57
N LEU A 107 5.65 10.78 -13.18
CA LEU A 107 4.28 11.17 -13.49
C LEU A 107 3.62 10.20 -14.50
N ILE A 108 2.48 9.62 -14.12
CA ILE A 108 1.61 8.86 -15.04
C ILE A 108 0.38 9.66 -15.45
N GLY A 109 -0.24 9.30 -16.58
CA GLY A 109 -1.51 9.89 -16.99
C GLY A 109 -2.65 9.52 -16.05
N MET A 110 -3.50 10.48 -15.72
CA MET A 110 -4.67 10.27 -14.84
C MET A 110 -5.61 9.17 -15.36
N ASP A 111 -5.71 9.00 -16.68
CA ASP A 111 -6.50 7.93 -17.29
C ASP A 111 -6.00 6.54 -16.89
N ARG A 112 -4.68 6.34 -16.76
CA ARG A 112 -4.07 5.07 -16.33
C ARG A 112 -4.39 4.78 -14.86
N PHE A 113 -4.32 5.81 -14.01
CA PHE A 113 -4.73 5.71 -12.61
C PHE A 113 -6.21 5.29 -12.49
N LEU A 114 -7.11 6.00 -13.18
CA LEU A 114 -8.55 5.73 -13.16
C LEU A 114 -8.92 4.37 -13.76
N GLU A 115 -8.18 3.91 -14.78
CA GLU A 115 -8.36 2.58 -15.34
C GLU A 115 -8.05 1.48 -14.32
N CYS A 116 -6.95 1.59 -13.59
CA CYS A 116 -6.60 0.66 -12.52
C CYS A 116 -7.63 0.68 -11.39
N LEU A 117 -8.08 1.86 -10.94
CA LEU A 117 -9.16 1.97 -9.94
C LEU A 117 -10.44 1.25 -10.39
N ARG A 118 -10.81 1.38 -11.67
CA ARG A 118 -11.98 0.69 -12.22
C ARG A 118 -11.76 -0.82 -12.29
N ARG A 119 -10.55 -1.26 -12.63
CA ARG A 119 -10.19 -2.68 -12.81
C ARG A 119 -10.10 -3.42 -11.48
N TYR A 120 -9.57 -2.77 -10.44
CA TYR A 120 -9.35 -3.31 -9.11
C TYR A 120 -10.24 -2.65 -8.05
N ARG A 121 -11.45 -2.27 -8.46
CA ARG A 121 -12.43 -1.55 -7.62
C ARG A 121 -12.57 -2.16 -6.22
N ASP A 122 -12.77 -3.47 -6.17
CA ASP A 122 -13.04 -4.18 -4.91
C ASP A 122 -11.80 -4.19 -4.00
N PHE A 123 -10.59 -4.28 -4.56
CA PHE A 123 -9.34 -4.13 -3.81
C PHE A 123 -9.29 -2.74 -3.13
N PHE A 124 -9.48 -1.67 -3.90
CA PHE A 124 -9.34 -0.31 -3.38
C PHE A 124 -10.40 0.08 -2.35
N TYR A 125 -11.68 -0.22 -2.62
CA TYR A 125 -12.78 0.32 -1.82
C TYR A 125 -13.27 -0.62 -0.70
N GLU A 126 -12.91 -1.90 -0.74
CA GLU A 126 -13.41 -2.90 0.23
C GLU A 126 -12.31 -3.50 1.09
N ASP A 127 -11.13 -3.75 0.54
CA ASP A 127 -10.05 -4.47 1.23
C ASP A 127 -9.41 -3.60 2.30
N GLY A 128 -9.23 -4.15 3.51
CA GLY A 128 -8.69 -3.41 4.65
C GLY A 128 -7.17 -3.36 4.66
N LEU A 129 -6.48 -3.98 3.72
CA LEU A 129 -5.01 -4.09 3.74
C LEU A 129 -4.32 -3.09 2.81
N CYS A 130 -5.05 -2.12 2.26
CA CYS A 130 -4.46 -1.10 1.41
C CYS A 130 -5.08 0.29 1.57
N GLY A 131 -4.23 1.30 1.48
CA GLY A 131 -4.56 2.68 1.19
C GLY A 131 -4.14 3.05 -0.24
N PHE A 132 -4.76 4.06 -0.84
CA PHE A 132 -4.41 4.49 -2.19
C PHE A 132 -4.73 5.96 -2.40
N GLY A 133 -3.94 6.60 -3.24
CA GLY A 133 -4.13 8.00 -3.52
C GLY A 133 -3.32 8.50 -4.69
N VAL A 134 -3.28 9.81 -4.78
CA VAL A 134 -2.70 10.51 -5.90
C VAL A 134 -2.34 11.93 -5.49
N MET A 135 -1.21 12.44 -6.00
CA MET A 135 -0.81 13.83 -5.82
C MET A 135 -0.37 14.52 -7.11
N THR A 136 -0.41 15.85 -7.09
CA THR A 136 0.27 16.75 -8.02
C THR A 136 1.04 17.80 -7.23
N GLU A 137 2.20 18.23 -7.74
CA GLU A 137 3.02 19.27 -7.12
C GLU A 137 2.56 20.69 -7.51
N GLU A 138 2.17 20.91 -8.77
CA GLU A 138 1.80 22.23 -9.28
C GLU A 138 0.46 22.21 -10.07
N PRO A 139 -0.64 22.74 -9.50
CA PRO A 139 -0.78 23.14 -8.10
C PRO A 139 -0.67 21.94 -7.16
N PHE A 140 -0.29 22.19 -5.91
CA PHE A 140 -0.21 21.16 -4.90
C PHE A 140 -1.62 20.66 -4.58
N PHE A 141 -1.84 19.37 -4.83
CA PHE A 141 -3.09 18.71 -4.54
C PHE A 141 -2.86 17.24 -4.26
N TYR A 142 -3.36 16.77 -3.13
CA TYR A 142 -3.17 15.42 -2.62
C TYR A 142 -4.52 14.87 -2.20
N ALA A 143 -4.82 13.64 -2.62
CA ALA A 143 -6.02 12.91 -2.22
C ALA A 143 -5.64 11.47 -1.95
N PHE A 144 -5.95 10.99 -0.75
CA PHE A 144 -5.60 9.64 -0.31
C PHE A 144 -6.75 9.03 0.48
N VAL A 145 -7.02 7.76 0.23
CA VAL A 145 -7.96 6.93 0.98
C VAL A 145 -7.12 5.91 1.72
N ASP A 146 -7.10 5.97 3.05
CA ASP A 146 -6.28 5.07 3.86
C ASP A 146 -6.87 3.65 3.97
N GLU A 147 -6.19 2.78 4.73
CA GLU A 147 -6.63 1.42 5.04
C GLU A 147 -7.95 1.38 5.84
N HIS A 148 -8.26 2.43 6.61
CA HIS A 148 -9.53 2.62 7.32
C HIS A 148 -10.65 3.13 6.40
N LYS A 149 -10.31 3.47 5.16
CA LYS A 149 -11.18 4.10 4.15
C LYS A 149 -11.65 5.50 4.52
N ILE A 150 -10.83 6.22 5.28
CA ILE A 150 -10.94 7.65 5.55
C ILE A 150 -10.24 8.38 4.42
N VAL A 151 -10.83 9.48 3.97
CA VAL A 151 -10.26 10.27 2.87
C VAL A 151 -9.54 11.48 3.43
N THR A 152 -8.24 11.57 3.18
CA THR A 152 -7.44 12.76 3.43
C THR A 152 -7.26 13.55 2.14
N ILE A 153 -7.60 14.84 2.18
CA ILE A 153 -7.32 15.77 1.09
C ILE A 153 -6.40 16.86 1.61
N ARG A 154 -5.28 17.09 0.93
CA ARG A 154 -4.43 18.27 1.17
C ARG A 154 -4.43 19.12 -0.09
N ALA A 155 -4.73 20.40 0.04
CA ALA A 155 -4.87 21.28 -1.11
C ALA A 155 -4.52 22.72 -0.80
N GLU A 156 -3.98 23.42 -1.79
CA GLU A 156 -3.71 24.85 -1.69
C GLU A 156 -4.97 25.69 -1.37
N PRO A 157 -4.82 26.88 -0.76
CA PRO A 157 -5.93 27.73 -0.35
C PRO A 157 -6.94 28.05 -1.45
N HIS A 158 -6.49 28.18 -2.70
CA HIS A 158 -7.34 28.51 -3.83
C HIS A 158 -8.32 27.37 -4.21
N MET A 159 -8.07 26.14 -3.76
CA MET A 159 -8.92 24.97 -4.01
C MET A 159 -9.97 24.75 -2.91
N LYS A 160 -9.82 25.39 -1.75
CA LYS A 160 -10.64 25.16 -0.55
C LYS A 160 -12.14 25.21 -0.83
N GLU A 161 -12.63 26.30 -1.42
CA GLU A 161 -14.06 26.49 -1.66
C GLU A 161 -14.65 25.40 -2.58
N ARG A 162 -13.85 24.92 -3.53
CA ARG A 162 -14.24 23.85 -4.46
C ARG A 162 -14.33 22.50 -3.75
N ILE A 163 -13.41 22.21 -2.83
CA ILE A 163 -13.42 21.00 -2.01
C ILE A 163 -14.60 21.02 -1.05
N GLU A 164 -14.84 22.12 -0.35
CA GLU A 164 -16.03 22.26 0.52
C GLU A 164 -17.35 22.14 -0.26
N ALA A 165 -17.42 22.65 -1.49
CA ALA A 165 -18.59 22.46 -2.34
C ALA A 165 -18.81 21.00 -2.72
N LEU A 166 -17.73 20.26 -3.01
CA LEU A 166 -17.79 18.83 -3.23
C LEU A 166 -18.28 18.09 -1.98
N LEU A 167 -17.69 18.36 -0.81
CA LEU A 167 -18.10 17.76 0.47
C LEU A 167 -19.59 17.98 0.77
N ARG A 168 -20.07 19.22 0.61
CA ARG A 168 -21.50 19.55 0.77
C ARG A 168 -22.42 18.77 -0.18
N SER A 169 -21.96 18.45 -1.39
CA SER A 169 -22.76 17.65 -2.34
C SER A 169 -22.92 16.19 -1.92
N PHE A 170 -22.13 15.73 -0.96
CA PHE A 170 -22.21 14.42 -0.31
C PHE A 170 -22.84 14.49 1.09
N ASP A 171 -23.53 15.59 1.41
CA ASP A 171 -24.11 15.89 2.73
C ASP A 171 -23.09 15.81 3.88
N LEU A 172 -21.82 16.13 3.60
CA LEU A 172 -20.78 16.16 4.62
C LEU A 172 -20.65 17.58 5.17
N GLU A 173 -20.77 17.70 6.48
CA GLU A 173 -20.60 18.94 7.23
C GLU A 173 -19.31 18.92 8.04
N PRO A 174 -18.69 20.10 8.26
CA PRO A 174 -17.53 20.19 9.13
C PRO A 174 -17.92 19.84 10.56
N ARG A 175 -17.07 19.06 11.24
CA ARG A 175 -17.27 18.65 12.63
C ARG A 175 -15.93 18.44 13.32
N GLU A 176 -15.94 18.53 14.65
CA GLU A 176 -14.73 18.36 15.46
C GLU A 176 -14.37 16.88 15.67
N ASP A 177 -15.36 15.98 15.65
CA ASP A 177 -15.22 14.58 16.04
C ASP A 177 -15.79 13.60 14.98
N PRO A 178 -15.38 13.66 13.70
CA PRO A 178 -15.75 12.60 12.77
C PRO A 178 -15.18 11.27 13.28
N ALA A 179 -15.92 10.18 13.11
CA ALA A 179 -15.53 8.88 13.66
C ALA A 179 -15.83 7.75 12.67
N GLY A 180 -14.77 7.12 12.16
CA GLY A 180 -14.79 5.94 11.30
C GLY A 180 -14.48 4.68 12.09
N ALA A 181 -13.87 3.69 11.41
CA ALA A 181 -13.43 2.46 12.06
C ALA A 181 -12.23 2.68 12.99
N ASP A 182 -11.41 3.67 12.68
CA ASP A 182 -10.22 4.13 13.42
C ASP A 182 -10.53 4.70 14.81
N ALA A 183 -11.78 5.10 15.06
CA ALA A 183 -12.17 5.74 16.32
C ALA A 183 -12.21 4.81 17.54
N THR A 184 -12.19 3.49 17.31
CA THR A 184 -12.12 2.46 18.36
C THR A 184 -11.24 1.30 17.90
N ALA A 185 -11.04 0.28 18.75
CA ALA A 185 -10.38 -0.94 18.31
C ALA A 185 -11.15 -1.55 17.12
N HIS A 186 -10.41 -1.94 16.10
CA HIS A 186 -10.93 -2.43 14.82
C HIS A 186 -10.05 -3.57 14.30
N GLU A 187 -10.55 -4.26 13.27
CA GLU A 187 -9.83 -5.33 12.58
C GLU A 187 -9.64 -4.98 11.12
N HIS A 188 -8.45 -5.25 10.60
CA HIS A 188 -8.14 -5.28 9.17
C HIS A 188 -8.17 -6.72 8.65
N ARG A 189 -8.72 -6.91 7.45
CA ARG A 189 -8.69 -8.20 6.74
C ARG A 189 -8.70 -8.02 5.23
N GLY A 190 -8.09 -9.00 4.56
CA GLY A 190 -8.26 -9.19 3.13
C GLY A 190 -9.68 -9.67 2.81
N VAL A 191 -10.24 -9.20 1.69
CA VAL A 191 -11.63 -9.49 1.30
C VAL A 191 -11.76 -10.11 -0.08
N LEU A 192 -10.67 -10.22 -0.83
CA LEU A 192 -10.69 -10.74 -2.18
C LEU A 192 -10.89 -12.25 -2.20
N ASN A 193 -11.64 -12.73 -3.19
CA ASN A 193 -11.85 -14.16 -3.40
C ASN A 193 -10.60 -14.81 -4.01
N SER A 194 -9.78 -15.42 -3.16
CA SER A 194 -8.58 -16.16 -3.55
C SER A 194 -8.84 -17.61 -3.97
N ALA A 195 -10.07 -18.12 -3.83
CA ALA A 195 -10.42 -19.50 -4.18
C ALA A 195 -10.70 -19.68 -5.68
N ASP A 196 -10.97 -18.60 -6.41
CA ASP A 196 -11.16 -18.61 -7.86
C ASP A 196 -9.82 -18.25 -8.55
N GLU A 197 -9.12 -19.26 -9.08
CA GLU A 197 -7.85 -19.10 -9.79
C GLU A 197 -7.93 -18.19 -11.03
N SER A 198 -9.13 -17.83 -11.50
CA SER A 198 -9.31 -16.86 -12.59
C SER A 198 -9.27 -15.40 -12.13
N LEU A 199 -9.32 -15.15 -10.82
CA LEU A 199 -9.21 -13.84 -10.21
C LEU A 199 -7.78 -13.59 -9.74
N LEU A 200 -7.39 -12.32 -9.74
CA LEU A 200 -6.11 -11.92 -9.17
C LEU A 200 -6.15 -11.97 -7.64
N THR A 201 -5.07 -12.44 -7.05
CA THR A 201 -4.82 -12.33 -5.61
C THR A 201 -4.43 -10.90 -5.22
N PHE A 202 -4.42 -10.62 -3.91
CA PHE A 202 -3.95 -9.34 -3.37
C PHE A 202 -2.54 -9.00 -3.87
N ASP A 203 -1.58 -9.91 -3.66
CA ASP A 203 -0.18 -9.72 -4.04
C ASP A 203 -0.03 -9.48 -5.56
N GLN A 204 -0.79 -10.21 -6.40
CA GLN A 204 -0.78 -10.01 -7.84
C GLN A 204 -1.33 -8.65 -8.29
N ILE A 205 -2.29 -8.08 -7.54
CA ILE A 205 -2.82 -6.73 -7.81
C ILE A 205 -1.77 -5.69 -7.43
N VAL A 206 -1.11 -5.85 -6.28
CA VAL A 206 0.00 -4.97 -5.86
C VAL A 206 1.13 -5.01 -6.90
N GLU A 207 1.53 -6.19 -7.37
CA GLU A 207 2.48 -6.35 -8.48
C GLU A 207 2.03 -5.59 -9.74
N ASP A 208 0.78 -5.83 -10.18
CA ASP A 208 0.22 -5.16 -11.36
C ASP A 208 0.22 -3.64 -11.17
N LEU A 209 -0.08 -3.13 -9.97
CA LEU A 209 -0.09 -1.70 -9.68
C LEU A 209 1.32 -1.11 -9.64
N ARG A 210 2.31 -1.82 -9.11
CA ARG A 210 3.71 -1.40 -9.17
C ARG A 210 4.18 -1.23 -10.61
N ASP A 211 3.83 -2.16 -11.50
CA ASP A 211 4.14 -2.09 -12.93
C ASP A 211 3.32 -0.98 -13.65
N GLU A 212 2.02 -0.88 -13.37
CA GLU A 212 1.12 0.07 -14.03
C GLU A 212 1.33 1.51 -13.57
N TRP A 213 1.64 1.73 -12.30
CA TRP A 213 1.83 3.07 -11.74
C TRP A 213 3.30 3.44 -11.56
N ARG A 214 4.23 2.52 -11.89
CA ARG A 214 5.68 2.70 -11.73
C ARG A 214 6.06 3.01 -10.28
N LEU A 215 5.49 2.24 -9.37
CA LEU A 215 5.66 2.47 -7.94
C LEU A 215 6.96 1.83 -7.44
N LEU A 216 7.64 2.56 -6.57
CA LEU A 216 8.79 2.09 -5.81
C LEU A 216 8.45 2.16 -4.32
N LEU A 217 9.03 1.24 -3.55
CA LEU A 217 8.92 1.24 -2.09
C LEU A 217 9.66 2.47 -1.55
N ASN A 218 8.95 3.34 -0.85
CA ASN A 218 9.44 4.63 -0.36
C ASN A 218 9.95 4.51 1.08
N ILE A 219 11.06 3.78 1.26
CA ILE A 219 11.74 3.63 2.56
C ILE A 219 13.24 3.87 2.39
N ASP A 220 13.95 4.13 3.49
CA ASP A 220 15.41 4.21 3.48
C ASP A 220 16.00 2.82 3.21
N PRO A 221 16.70 2.61 2.09
CA PRO A 221 17.24 1.30 1.75
C PRO A 221 18.52 0.94 2.53
N THR A 222 19.11 1.92 3.23
CA THR A 222 20.46 1.85 3.80
C THR A 222 20.45 1.58 5.30
N ASN A 223 19.52 2.20 6.03
CA ASN A 223 19.42 2.06 7.48
C ASN A 223 18.34 1.06 7.85
N ASN A 224 18.70 -0.02 8.57
CA ASN A 224 17.74 -1.02 9.01
C ASN A 224 17.20 -0.69 10.41
N VAL A 225 16.12 0.09 10.43
CA VAL A 225 15.42 0.50 11.66
C VAL A 225 13.97 0.03 11.67
N ASP A 226 13.39 -0.16 12.85
CA ASP A 226 11.93 -0.35 13.01
C ASP A 226 11.16 0.99 12.89
N ASP A 227 9.83 0.92 12.99
CA ASP A 227 8.93 2.09 12.94
C ASP A 227 9.19 3.12 14.08
N GLU A 228 9.89 2.73 15.15
CA GLU A 228 10.31 3.64 16.22
C GLU A 228 11.71 4.25 15.97
N GLY A 229 12.34 3.93 14.84
CA GLY A 229 13.67 4.38 14.46
C GLY A 229 14.81 3.66 15.18
N LYS A 230 14.54 2.52 15.80
CA LYS A 230 15.54 1.74 16.52
C LYS A 230 16.28 0.82 15.55
N ASP A 231 17.60 0.88 15.61
CA ASP A 231 18.49 0.01 14.84
C ASP A 231 18.26 -1.47 15.18
N LEU A 232 18.04 -2.27 14.12
CA LEU A 232 17.78 -3.70 14.18
C LEU A 232 19.05 -4.53 13.94
N GLY A 233 20.13 -3.93 13.43
CA GLY A 233 21.29 -4.66 12.95
C GLY A 233 20.94 -5.60 11.80
N ASN A 234 21.54 -6.80 11.80
CA ASN A 234 21.15 -7.82 10.83
C ASN A 234 19.84 -8.50 11.21
N THR A 235 18.96 -8.64 10.22
CA THR A 235 17.70 -9.36 10.34
C THR A 235 17.61 -10.48 9.29
N ILE A 236 16.70 -11.42 9.52
CA ILE A 236 16.29 -12.37 8.49
C ILE A 236 15.28 -11.67 7.59
N TRP A 237 15.49 -11.77 6.28
CA TRP A 237 14.62 -11.23 5.26
C TRP A 237 14.03 -12.39 4.44
N HIS A 238 12.72 -12.36 4.26
CA HIS A 238 11.97 -13.22 3.36
C HIS A 238 11.70 -12.46 2.08
N CYS A 239 12.31 -12.91 0.99
CA CYS A 239 12.22 -12.27 -0.31
C CYS A 239 11.49 -13.19 -1.29
N VAL A 240 10.60 -12.62 -2.10
CA VAL A 240 9.95 -13.32 -3.21
C VAL A 240 10.32 -12.62 -4.50
N ALA A 241 10.96 -13.36 -5.40
CA ALA A 241 11.37 -12.89 -6.72
C ALA A 241 10.44 -13.45 -7.80
N ARG A 242 9.95 -12.59 -8.69
CA ARG A 242 9.11 -12.95 -9.84
C ARG A 242 9.95 -12.94 -11.11
N PHE A 243 9.92 -14.04 -11.84
CA PHE A 243 10.39 -14.14 -13.21
C PHE A 243 9.19 -14.10 -14.15
N MET A 244 9.23 -13.22 -15.14
CA MET A 244 8.34 -13.28 -16.30
C MET A 244 8.93 -14.26 -17.32
N GLY A 245 8.29 -15.41 -17.49
CA GLY A 245 8.65 -16.38 -18.52
C GLY A 245 8.01 -16.09 -19.88
N ASP A 246 8.42 -16.86 -20.87
CA ASP A 246 7.79 -16.88 -22.20
C ASP A 246 6.26 -17.02 -22.09
N GLU A 247 5.54 -16.34 -22.97
CA GLU A 247 4.06 -16.27 -23.00
C GLU A 247 3.42 -15.55 -21.79
N GLY A 248 4.19 -14.81 -20.98
CA GLY A 248 3.67 -13.97 -19.90
C GLY A 248 3.31 -14.73 -18.62
N ARG A 249 3.85 -15.95 -18.44
CA ARG A 249 3.65 -16.73 -17.22
C ARG A 249 4.59 -16.26 -16.12
N ARG A 250 4.06 -16.04 -14.92
CA ARG A 250 4.83 -15.69 -13.72
C ARG A 250 5.37 -16.97 -13.07
N ARG A 251 6.66 -16.97 -12.72
CA ARG A 251 7.27 -17.98 -11.86
C ARG A 251 7.90 -17.28 -10.67
N TYR A 252 7.71 -17.84 -9.48
CA TYR A 252 8.17 -17.22 -8.25
C TYR A 252 9.28 -18.04 -7.60
N ALA A 253 10.29 -17.35 -7.09
CA ALA A 253 11.34 -17.91 -6.28
C ALA A 253 11.27 -17.29 -4.88
N GLU A 254 11.35 -18.13 -3.85
CA GLU A 254 11.56 -17.70 -2.48
C GLU A 254 13.06 -17.68 -2.21
N VAL A 255 13.53 -16.59 -1.62
CA VAL A 255 14.90 -16.45 -1.14
C VAL A 255 14.86 -15.95 0.30
N ILE A 256 15.60 -16.61 1.17
CA ILE A 256 15.79 -16.19 2.56
C ILE A 256 17.23 -15.72 2.70
N VAL A 257 17.41 -14.49 3.17
CA VAL A 257 18.74 -13.90 3.39
C VAL A 257 18.84 -13.34 4.81
N ALA A 258 20.06 -13.33 5.34
CA ALA A 258 20.43 -12.50 6.47
C ALA A 258 21.15 -11.27 5.93
N ALA A 259 20.70 -10.07 6.29
CA ALA A 259 21.28 -8.82 5.80
C ALA A 259 21.03 -7.66 6.79
N GLY A 260 21.91 -6.67 6.76
CA GLY A 260 21.87 -5.50 7.64
C GLY A 260 21.12 -4.30 7.09
N ALA A 261 20.62 -4.38 5.85
CA ALA A 261 19.88 -3.31 5.17
C ALA A 261 19.06 -3.87 4.00
N LEU A 262 18.05 -3.11 3.55
CA LEU A 262 17.21 -3.47 2.41
C LEU A 262 18.03 -3.61 1.12
N GLU A 263 18.91 -2.66 0.81
CA GLU A 263 19.74 -2.70 -0.41
C GLU A 263 20.61 -3.97 -0.46
N GLU A 264 21.16 -4.38 0.70
CA GLU A 264 21.93 -5.61 0.82
C GLU A 264 21.04 -6.84 0.60
N ALA A 265 19.86 -6.88 1.23
CA ALA A 265 18.90 -7.96 1.09
C ALA A 265 18.41 -8.11 -0.35
N GLU A 266 18.09 -7.00 -1.02
CA GLU A 266 17.69 -6.92 -2.42
C GLU A 266 18.73 -7.55 -3.34
N ARG A 267 19.95 -7.04 -3.27
CA ARG A 267 21.06 -7.53 -4.09
C ARG A 267 21.27 -9.04 -3.89
N MET A 268 21.32 -9.48 -2.63
CA MET A 268 21.54 -10.89 -2.31
C MET A 268 20.39 -11.78 -2.79
N ALA A 269 19.15 -11.30 -2.68
CA ALA A 269 17.98 -12.02 -3.14
C ALA A 269 17.95 -12.17 -4.66
N MET A 270 18.27 -11.11 -5.40
CA MET A 270 18.38 -11.15 -6.86
C MET A 270 19.48 -12.10 -7.31
N ASP A 271 20.70 -11.97 -6.77
CA ASP A 271 21.83 -12.85 -7.08
C ASP A 271 21.48 -14.34 -6.83
N ALA A 272 20.82 -14.62 -5.71
CA ALA A 272 20.41 -15.97 -5.34
C ALA A 272 19.31 -16.53 -6.24
N ALA A 273 18.37 -15.69 -6.68
CA ALA A 273 17.29 -16.06 -7.58
C ALA A 273 17.81 -16.34 -8.99
N GLU A 274 18.71 -15.52 -9.52
CA GLU A 274 19.36 -15.73 -10.83
C GLU A 274 20.21 -17.00 -10.86
N ALA A 275 20.83 -17.34 -9.72
CA ALA A 275 21.62 -18.56 -9.60
C ALA A 275 20.78 -19.84 -9.51
N LEU A 276 19.44 -19.75 -9.41
CA LEU A 276 18.59 -20.94 -9.32
C LEU A 276 18.66 -21.82 -10.57
N PRO A 277 18.63 -23.15 -10.41
CA PRO A 277 18.53 -24.04 -11.55
C PRO A 277 17.27 -23.72 -12.38
N LYS A 278 17.44 -23.57 -13.70
CA LYS A 278 16.37 -23.20 -14.65
C LYS A 278 15.84 -21.77 -14.49
N ALA A 279 16.61 -20.88 -13.87
CA ALA A 279 16.43 -19.44 -14.06
C ALA A 279 16.70 -19.09 -15.54
N PRO A 280 15.95 -18.14 -16.13
CA PRO A 280 16.28 -17.60 -17.44
C PRO A 280 17.68 -16.94 -17.41
N PRO A 281 18.39 -16.87 -18.55
CA PRO A 281 19.60 -16.06 -18.65
C PRO A 281 19.33 -14.61 -18.24
N PRO A 282 20.29 -13.88 -17.64
CA PRO A 282 20.10 -12.50 -17.21
C PRO A 282 19.57 -11.56 -18.30
N ASP A 283 20.01 -11.75 -19.55
CA ASP A 283 19.58 -10.94 -20.70
C ASP A 283 18.11 -11.16 -21.11
N ASP A 284 17.52 -12.30 -20.70
CA ASP A 284 16.14 -12.69 -20.99
C ASP A 284 15.24 -12.64 -19.73
N ALA A 285 15.83 -12.39 -18.54
CA ALA A 285 15.14 -12.43 -17.26
C ALA A 285 14.56 -11.05 -16.93
N ASP A 286 13.26 -10.88 -17.12
CA ASP A 286 12.51 -9.85 -16.41
C ASP A 286 12.25 -10.34 -14.97
N LEU A 287 13.25 -10.12 -14.13
CA LEU A 287 13.32 -10.46 -12.71
C LEU A 287 13.04 -9.22 -11.88
N ILE A 288 12.03 -9.30 -11.02
CA ILE A 288 11.75 -8.27 -10.02
C ILE A 288 11.51 -8.90 -8.65
N LEU A 289 11.85 -8.18 -7.58
CA LEU A 289 11.46 -8.55 -6.22
C LEU A 289 10.04 -8.02 -5.94
N VAL A 290 9.13 -8.94 -5.66
CA VAL A 290 7.71 -8.65 -5.42
C VAL A 290 7.37 -8.54 -3.94
N ALA A 291 8.18 -9.14 -3.06
CA ALA A 291 8.10 -9.00 -1.61
C ALA A 291 9.52 -9.06 -1.00
N ILE A 292 9.77 -8.25 0.03
CA ILE A 292 11.04 -8.16 0.76
C ILE A 292 10.71 -7.76 2.20
N ASP A 293 10.44 -8.76 3.04
CA ASP A 293 9.90 -8.57 4.38
C ASP A 293 10.91 -9.03 5.45
N ARG A 294 11.13 -8.23 6.48
CA ARG A 294 11.89 -8.67 7.66
C ARG A 294 11.07 -9.62 8.50
N VAL A 295 11.73 -10.64 9.04
CA VAL A 295 11.11 -11.69 9.85
C VAL A 295 11.66 -11.63 11.28
N ALA A 296 10.77 -11.50 12.25
CA ALA A 296 11.10 -11.46 13.66
C ALA A 296 11.66 -12.81 14.14
N PRO A 297 12.58 -12.82 15.13
CA PRO A 297 13.26 -14.04 15.57
C PRO A 297 12.34 -15.18 16.00
N ASP A 298 11.17 -14.88 16.55
CA ASP A 298 10.17 -15.85 16.98
C ASP A 298 9.34 -16.43 15.82
N ARG A 299 9.25 -15.72 14.69
CA ARG A 299 8.56 -16.15 13.46
C ARG A 299 9.45 -16.85 12.46
N VAL A 300 10.76 -16.82 12.64
CA VAL A 300 11.73 -17.55 11.80
C VAL A 300 11.41 -19.04 11.64
N GLY A 301 10.78 -19.67 12.64
CA GLY A 301 10.35 -21.07 12.57
C GLY A 301 9.24 -21.36 11.56
N GLU A 302 8.54 -20.33 11.07
CA GLU A 302 7.52 -20.41 10.02
C GLU A 302 8.14 -20.51 8.62
N LEU A 303 9.41 -20.11 8.48
CA LEU A 303 10.15 -20.14 7.23
C LEU A 303 10.56 -21.58 6.87
N GLN A 304 10.55 -21.88 5.57
CA GLN A 304 11.00 -23.18 5.07
C GLN A 304 12.52 -23.21 4.87
N ILE A 305 13.25 -23.16 5.99
CA ILE A 305 14.71 -23.23 6.01
C ILE A 305 15.17 -24.70 5.88
N PRO A 306 16.10 -25.02 4.95
CA PRO A 306 16.61 -26.37 4.79
C PRO A 306 17.19 -26.96 6.08
N LYS A 307 16.98 -28.27 6.27
CA LYS A 307 17.47 -28.96 7.47
C LYS A 307 19.00 -28.88 7.56
N GLY A 308 19.51 -28.27 8.63
CA GLY A 308 20.94 -28.12 8.91
C GLY A 308 21.47 -26.72 8.65
N GLU A 309 20.67 -25.84 8.03
CA GLU A 309 20.96 -24.41 7.98
C GLU A 309 20.56 -23.74 9.30
N SER A 310 21.39 -22.80 9.73
CA SER A 310 21.05 -21.90 10.84
C SER A 310 20.22 -20.75 10.31
N ALA A 311 19.30 -20.25 11.13
CA ALA A 311 18.59 -19.00 10.89
C ALA A 311 19.16 -17.84 11.71
N ASP A 312 20.45 -17.94 12.04
CA ASP A 312 21.21 -16.85 12.66
C ASP A 312 21.34 -15.69 11.66
N PRO A 313 20.89 -14.47 12.02
CA PRO A 313 21.04 -13.29 11.17
C PRO A 313 22.50 -12.83 11.02
N GLU A 314 23.43 -13.41 11.78
CA GLU A 314 24.85 -13.09 11.69
C GLU A 314 25.68 -14.28 11.16
N PRO A 315 26.60 -14.08 10.19
CA PRO A 315 26.81 -12.86 9.39
C PRO A 315 25.81 -12.75 8.23
N SER A 316 25.83 -11.62 7.50
CA SER A 316 25.07 -11.48 6.25
C SER A 316 25.39 -12.61 5.27
N ARG A 317 24.36 -13.35 4.83
CA ARG A 317 24.48 -14.49 3.91
C ARG A 317 23.15 -14.90 3.30
N ILE A 318 23.21 -15.57 2.16
CA ILE A 318 22.05 -16.28 1.59
C ILE A 318 21.85 -17.55 2.43
N ILE A 319 20.65 -17.74 2.98
CA ILE A 319 20.30 -18.90 3.81
C ILE A 319 19.68 -19.99 2.94
N SER A 320 18.76 -19.61 2.06
CA SER A 320 18.15 -20.53 1.10
C SER A 320 17.59 -19.80 -0.11
N SER A 321 17.50 -20.51 -1.23
CA SER A 321 16.71 -20.09 -2.39
C SER A 321 16.05 -21.30 -3.04
N ARG A 322 14.82 -21.14 -3.51
CA ARG A 322 14.07 -22.20 -4.20
C ARG A 322 12.93 -21.65 -5.05
N TRP A 323 12.44 -22.45 -5.99
CA TRP A 323 11.20 -22.17 -6.70
C TRP A 323 9.99 -22.43 -5.79
N LEU A 324 9.00 -21.54 -5.83
CA LEU A 324 7.67 -21.78 -5.32
C LEU A 324 6.89 -22.58 -6.39
N GLU A 325 6.35 -23.74 -6.01
CA GLU A 325 5.60 -24.64 -6.89
C GLU A 325 4.13 -24.26 -7.01
#